data_AF-A0AAD6DV51-F1
#
_entry.id   AF-A0AAD6DV51-F1
#
_cell.length_a   1.000
_cell.length_b   1.000
_cell.length_c   1.000
_cell.angle_alpha   90.00
_cell.angle_beta   90.00
_cell.angle_gamma   90.00
#
_symmetry.space_group_name_H-M   'P 1'
#
loop_
_entity.id
_entity.type
_entity.pdbx_description
1 polymer ?
#
loop_
_entity_poly.entity_id
_entity_poly.type
_entity_poly.pdbx_seq_one_letter_code
_entity_poly.pdbx_strand_id
1 'polypeptide(L)'
;MPTYRFLHKPTIQSYFDEFYDTLGIMNGAQNVPAKVALLFMVFAQARVYMPDNDRPGPPDLSKRYFLAAEHHLSREKGSIRLASVQARLTQCYYLLTQSRINHCWSLFGTVSHLALAIGLNRNRPPDPNTGLSHIESECRRRTFWCAYTLDTYLSAALGRPRTFHDDDIDSALPACIEDEDLSNIDAEVLQSSNLAPSTMLASIAHMKLARIISKILGSLYSIKPVPPSIRAAAVEQVMKDLHGWRSEMTRFLDVDIYSTMFLVSIFQRQRNVLNLTYWHAIILTHRPFILSNLSRLSRASKDDPVQDDMQRENNLSECLNAAMETVNTINDITECRQLFRAFWITAYFAFNATIMLYIYVIQQCGSRSEVYSSYLAAATRCQSHIAAIAEKGSLSERYCLVLEELRVEALRQIQQFHQSELQLSGFSGESPNSSFQTRYTSMQNTHSVPQEFPHLEKENIFDLEGNMPGFTFPNDPGWEQFTNLLSSGLGNIDGLLSYDSVGNQVI
;
A
#
# COMPACT_ATOMS: atom_id res chain seq x y z
N MET A 1 -1.58 -9.26 12.09
CA MET A 1 -2.13 -8.33 11.08
C MET A 1 -3.63 -8.17 11.30
N PRO A 2 -4.21 -6.96 11.26
CA PRO A 2 -5.60 -6.73 11.66
C PRO A 2 -6.65 -7.47 10.81
N THR A 3 -6.42 -7.58 9.50
CA THR A 3 -7.39 -8.14 8.53
C THR A 3 -6.90 -9.40 7.80
N TYR A 4 -5.63 -9.81 7.98
CA TYR A 4 -5.09 -11.06 7.42
C TYR A 4 -5.21 -12.19 8.45
N ARG A 5 -6.44 -12.66 8.68
CA ARG A 5 -6.77 -13.67 9.69
C ARG A 5 -6.99 -15.03 9.05
N PHE A 6 -5.90 -15.73 8.73
CA PHE A 6 -5.95 -17.06 8.09
C PHE A 6 -5.50 -18.24 8.95
N LEU A 7 -5.04 -17.96 10.17
CA LEU A 7 -4.67 -18.97 11.15
C LEU A 7 -5.76 -19.09 12.20
N HIS A 8 -6.18 -20.32 12.49
CA HIS A 8 -7.10 -20.61 13.57
C HIS A 8 -6.34 -20.71 14.89
N LYS A 9 -6.57 -19.75 15.79
CA LYS A 9 -5.80 -19.57 17.02
C LYS A 9 -5.77 -20.83 17.90
N PRO A 10 -6.88 -21.52 18.20
CA PRO A 10 -6.85 -22.76 18.98
C PRO A 10 -5.98 -23.86 18.36
N THR A 11 -5.97 -23.99 17.03
CA THR A 11 -5.11 -24.97 16.34
C THR A 11 -3.64 -24.63 16.47
N ILE A 12 -3.27 -23.36 16.30
CA ILE A 12 -1.88 -22.92 16.46
C ILE A 12 -1.42 -23.06 17.92
N GLN A 13 -2.30 -22.77 18.89
CA GLN A 13 -2.02 -22.96 20.31
C GLN A 13 -1.74 -24.45 20.62
N SER A 14 -2.57 -25.36 20.10
CA SER A 14 -2.32 -26.80 20.25
C SER A 14 -0.98 -27.24 19.66
N TYR A 15 -0.56 -26.66 18.52
CA TYR A 15 0.78 -26.93 17.96
C TYR A 15 1.88 -26.40 18.87
N PHE A 16 1.68 -25.22 19.46
CA PHE A 16 2.63 -24.63 20.41
C PHE A 16 2.77 -25.48 21.66
N ASP A 17 1.66 -25.90 22.26
CA ASP A 17 1.64 -26.71 23.48
C ASP A 17 2.36 -28.04 23.24
N GLU A 18 2.03 -28.74 22.14
CA GLU A 18 2.73 -29.96 21.73
C GLU A 18 4.23 -29.72 21.52
N PHE A 19 4.60 -28.67 20.78
CA PHE A 19 5.99 -28.33 20.52
C PHE A 19 6.77 -28.04 21.81
N TYR A 20 6.14 -27.35 22.77
CA TYR A 20 6.74 -26.98 24.04
C TYR A 20 6.90 -28.20 24.96
N ASP A 21 5.85 -28.99 25.13
CA ASP A 21 5.83 -30.16 26.02
C ASP A 21 6.77 -31.27 25.54
N THR A 22 6.94 -31.40 24.22
CA THR A 22 7.83 -32.40 23.61
C THR A 22 9.25 -31.88 23.36
N LEU A 23 9.57 -30.66 23.80
CA LEU A 23 10.85 -30.00 23.55
C LEU A 23 11.25 -29.97 22.05
N GLY A 24 10.25 -29.81 21.19
CA GLY A 24 10.38 -29.74 19.74
C GLY A 24 10.17 -31.05 18.98
N ILE A 25 9.89 -32.16 19.65
CA ILE A 25 9.67 -33.48 19.04
C ILE A 25 8.16 -33.72 18.85
N MET A 26 7.57 -33.05 17.86
CA MET A 26 6.13 -33.18 17.56
C MET A 26 5.78 -34.52 16.89
N ASN A 27 4.54 -34.99 17.09
CA ASN A 27 4.03 -36.23 16.53
C ASN A 27 3.54 -36.06 15.07
N GLY A 28 3.63 -37.14 14.29
CA GLY A 28 3.12 -37.21 12.90
C GLY A 28 4.18 -36.89 11.83
N ALA A 29 5.02 -37.88 11.51
CA ALA A 29 6.28 -37.75 10.76
C ALA A 29 6.26 -36.89 9.47
N GLN A 30 5.14 -36.83 8.73
CA GLN A 30 5.08 -36.13 7.44
C GLN A 30 4.73 -34.64 7.55
N ASN A 31 4.04 -34.20 8.61
CA ASN A 31 3.52 -32.82 8.72
C ASN A 31 4.30 -31.94 9.70
N VAL A 32 5.20 -32.54 10.49
CA VAL A 32 5.97 -31.85 11.54
C VAL A 32 6.77 -30.65 11.00
N PRO A 33 7.53 -30.76 9.89
CA PRO A 33 8.35 -29.63 9.44
C PRO A 33 7.50 -28.38 9.12
N ALA A 34 6.35 -28.55 8.47
CA ALA A 34 5.46 -27.43 8.14
C ALA A 34 4.83 -26.80 9.39
N LYS A 35 4.40 -27.62 10.37
CA LYS A 35 3.85 -27.11 11.65
C LYS A 35 4.89 -26.32 12.43
N VAL A 36 6.10 -26.86 12.58
CA VAL A 36 7.21 -26.19 13.29
C VAL A 36 7.61 -24.90 12.57
N ALA A 37 7.69 -24.92 11.24
CA ALA A 37 7.96 -23.71 10.46
C ALA A 37 6.87 -22.64 10.66
N LEU A 38 5.60 -23.04 10.69
CA LEU A 38 4.50 -22.12 10.94
C LEU A 38 4.61 -21.47 12.33
N LEU A 39 4.95 -22.24 13.38
CA LEU A 39 5.20 -21.69 14.73
C LEU A 39 6.34 -20.68 14.73
N PHE A 40 7.48 -21.02 14.12
CA PHE A 40 8.59 -20.08 14.00
C PHE A 40 8.21 -18.82 13.22
N MET A 41 7.39 -18.94 12.18
CA MET A 41 6.88 -17.77 11.46
C MET A 41 5.95 -16.91 12.31
N VAL A 42 5.10 -17.51 13.14
CA VAL A 42 4.28 -16.80 14.13
C VAL A 42 5.19 -16.04 15.12
N PHE A 43 6.26 -16.65 15.62
CA PHE A 43 7.21 -15.99 16.53
C PHE A 43 7.98 -14.85 15.85
N ALA A 44 8.42 -15.07 14.61
CA ALA A 44 9.10 -14.06 13.81
C ALA A 44 8.22 -12.80 13.64
N GLN A 45 6.94 -13.01 13.30
CA GLN A 45 5.96 -11.93 13.19
C GLN A 45 5.66 -11.27 14.53
N ALA A 46 5.43 -12.06 15.58
CA ALA A 46 5.15 -11.53 16.92
C ALA A 46 6.26 -10.58 17.38
N ARG A 47 7.54 -10.95 17.19
CA ARG A 47 8.66 -10.06 17.54
C ARG A 47 8.71 -8.77 16.75
N VAL A 48 8.25 -8.77 15.50
CA VAL A 48 8.19 -7.58 14.65
C VAL A 48 7.07 -6.62 15.10
N TYR A 49 5.96 -7.13 15.62
CA TYR A 49 4.84 -6.32 16.12
C TYR A 49 4.94 -5.92 17.59
N MET A 50 5.86 -6.50 18.36
CA MET A 50 6.12 -6.10 19.75
C MET A 50 6.77 -4.71 19.81
N PRO A 51 6.36 -3.86 20.76
CA PRO A 51 7.07 -2.62 21.08
C PRO A 51 8.54 -2.87 21.41
N ASP A 52 9.44 -1.96 21.05
CA ASP A 52 10.89 -2.18 21.22
C ASP A 52 11.30 -2.51 22.66
N ASN A 53 10.63 -1.90 23.64
CA ASN A 53 10.90 -2.10 25.06
C ASN A 53 10.44 -3.47 25.59
N ASP A 54 9.54 -4.15 24.89
CA ASP A 54 8.92 -5.40 25.32
C ASP A 54 9.49 -6.63 24.58
N ARG A 55 10.58 -6.45 23.82
CA ARG A 55 11.14 -7.46 22.92
C ARG A 55 12.13 -8.37 23.66
N PRO A 56 11.79 -9.65 23.94
CA PRO A 56 12.70 -10.57 24.63
C PRO A 56 13.83 -11.05 23.72
N GLY A 57 15.04 -11.19 24.25
CA GLY A 57 16.19 -11.76 23.53
C GLY A 57 16.84 -10.79 22.52
N PRO A 58 17.75 -11.28 21.66
CA PRO A 58 18.59 -10.42 20.83
C PRO A 58 17.79 -9.72 19.70
N PRO A 59 18.28 -8.59 19.16
CA PRO A 59 17.59 -7.83 18.11
C PRO A 59 17.32 -8.63 16.83
N ASP A 60 18.18 -9.59 16.49
CA ASP A 60 18.08 -10.41 15.29
C ASP A 60 17.20 -11.66 15.47
N LEU A 61 16.55 -11.83 16.62
CA LEU A 61 15.79 -13.05 16.94
C LEU A 61 14.65 -13.33 15.94
N SER A 62 13.97 -12.29 15.44
CA SER A 62 12.92 -12.46 14.43
C SER A 62 13.47 -13.08 13.14
N LYS A 63 14.67 -12.66 12.72
CA LYS A 63 15.39 -13.20 11.55
C LYS A 63 15.81 -14.64 11.80
N ARG A 64 16.26 -14.98 13.01
CA ARG A 64 16.61 -16.37 13.37
C ARG A 64 15.40 -17.29 13.26
N TYR A 65 14.23 -16.86 13.74
CA TYR A 65 12.99 -17.62 13.58
C TYR A 65 12.60 -17.79 12.10
N PHE A 66 12.73 -16.74 11.29
CA PHE A 66 12.51 -16.85 9.84
C PHE A 66 13.43 -17.89 9.18
N LEU A 67 14.73 -17.87 9.49
CA LEU A 67 15.70 -18.83 8.96
C LEU A 67 15.43 -20.27 9.46
N ALA A 68 15.01 -20.42 10.71
CA ALA A 68 14.60 -21.72 11.26
C ALA A 68 13.37 -22.26 10.50
N ALA A 69 12.37 -21.41 10.24
CA ALA A 69 11.21 -21.79 9.43
C ALA A 69 11.61 -22.24 8.01
N GLU A 70 12.50 -21.50 7.34
CA GLU A 70 13.04 -21.91 6.03
C GLU A 70 13.72 -23.27 6.08
N HIS A 71 14.57 -23.51 7.10
CA HIS A 71 15.23 -24.79 7.28
C HIS A 71 14.22 -25.93 7.43
N HIS A 72 13.17 -25.75 8.25
CA HIS A 72 12.13 -26.76 8.41
C HIS A 72 11.34 -26.99 7.11
N LEU A 73 10.96 -25.94 6.38
CA LEU A 73 10.24 -26.07 5.11
C LEU A 73 11.09 -26.76 4.03
N SER A 74 12.40 -26.56 4.02
CA SER A 74 13.32 -27.24 3.09
C SER A 74 13.41 -28.76 3.32
N ARG A 75 13.08 -29.20 4.53
CA ARG A 75 13.09 -30.62 4.94
C ARG A 75 11.75 -31.31 4.78
N GLU A 76 10.72 -30.57 4.37
CA GLU A 76 9.40 -31.11 4.08
C GLU A 76 9.47 -32.20 3.00
N LYS A 77 8.82 -33.33 3.26
CA LYS A 77 8.72 -34.47 2.33
C LYS A 77 7.27 -34.92 2.22
N GLY A 78 6.86 -35.36 1.04
CA GLY A 78 5.52 -35.89 0.80
C GLY A 78 4.54 -34.84 0.27
N SER A 79 3.24 -35.08 0.48
CA SER A 79 2.17 -34.26 -0.07
C SER A 79 2.08 -32.88 0.59
N ILE A 80 1.83 -31.85 -0.21
CA ILE A 80 1.60 -30.47 0.23
C ILE A 80 0.39 -30.44 1.19
N ARG A 81 0.54 -29.77 2.33
CA ARG A 81 -0.53 -29.59 3.32
C ARG A 81 -0.89 -28.12 3.49
N LEU A 82 -2.00 -27.86 4.16
CA LEU A 82 -2.43 -26.49 4.46
C LEU A 82 -1.39 -25.73 5.29
N ALA A 83 -0.81 -26.37 6.32
CA ALA A 83 0.24 -25.77 7.14
C ALA A 83 1.46 -25.32 6.30
N SER A 84 1.80 -26.07 5.26
CA SER A 84 2.90 -25.77 4.33
C SER A 84 2.66 -24.47 3.56
N VAL A 85 1.41 -24.25 3.12
CA VAL A 85 0.98 -23.03 2.44
C VAL A 85 0.89 -21.88 3.43
N GLN A 86 0.31 -22.09 4.61
CA GLN A 86 0.19 -21.08 5.66
C GLN A 86 1.55 -20.59 6.16
N ALA A 87 2.53 -21.47 6.35
CA ALA A 87 3.88 -21.10 6.75
C ALA A 87 4.54 -20.19 5.71
N ARG A 88 4.51 -20.59 4.44
CA ARG A 88 5.09 -19.81 3.33
C ARG A 88 4.34 -18.50 3.05
N LEU A 89 3.01 -18.49 3.20
CA LEU A 89 2.22 -17.26 3.15
C LEU A 89 2.61 -16.30 4.30
N THR A 90 2.88 -16.84 5.49
CA THR A 90 3.36 -16.05 6.62
C THR A 90 4.78 -15.51 6.37
N GLN A 91 5.64 -16.26 5.68
CA GLN A 91 6.95 -15.79 5.20
C GLN A 91 6.81 -14.60 4.25
N CYS A 92 5.88 -14.64 3.28
CA CYS A 92 5.60 -13.51 2.41
C CYS A 92 5.23 -12.26 3.20
N TYR A 93 4.29 -12.36 4.15
CA TYR A 93 3.94 -11.23 5.00
C TYR A 93 5.12 -10.74 5.85
N TYR A 94 5.98 -11.63 6.34
CA TYR A 94 7.17 -11.25 7.10
C TYR A 94 8.16 -10.48 6.22
N LEU A 95 8.43 -10.97 5.01
CA LEU A 95 9.32 -10.31 4.05
C LEU A 95 8.85 -8.88 3.72
N LEU A 96 7.54 -8.65 3.66
CA LEU A 96 6.99 -7.31 3.47
C LEU A 96 7.28 -6.38 4.67
N THR A 97 7.21 -6.88 5.90
CA THR A 97 7.62 -6.10 7.09
C THR A 97 9.12 -5.75 7.06
N GLN A 98 9.93 -6.58 6.41
CA GLN A 98 11.38 -6.41 6.28
C GLN A 98 11.78 -5.66 5.01
N SER A 99 10.84 -4.98 4.32
CA SER A 99 11.13 -4.23 3.09
C SER A 99 11.68 -5.06 1.93
N ARG A 100 11.37 -6.36 1.89
CA ARG A 100 11.85 -7.33 0.87
C ARG A 100 10.74 -7.73 -0.11
N ILE A 101 10.10 -6.74 -0.75
CA ILE A 101 8.92 -6.95 -1.60
C ILE A 101 9.20 -7.85 -2.83
N ASN A 102 10.38 -7.73 -3.46
CA ASN A 102 10.74 -8.60 -4.60
C ASN A 102 10.94 -10.05 -4.20
N HIS A 103 11.56 -10.29 -3.04
CA HIS A 103 11.68 -11.64 -2.49
C HIS A 103 10.30 -12.19 -2.12
N CYS A 104 9.43 -11.36 -1.53
CA CYS A 104 8.05 -11.72 -1.25
C CYS A 104 7.32 -12.16 -2.53
N TRP A 105 7.41 -11.41 -3.63
CA TRP A 105 6.77 -11.75 -4.89
C TRP A 105 7.26 -13.08 -5.48
N SER A 106 8.58 -13.32 -5.47
CA SER A 106 9.16 -14.59 -5.94
C SER A 106 8.66 -15.77 -5.11
N LEU A 107 8.72 -15.66 -3.78
CA LEU A 107 8.19 -16.67 -2.87
C LEU A 107 6.68 -16.86 -3.05
N PHE A 108 5.95 -15.78 -3.28
CA PHE A 108 4.51 -15.82 -3.48
C PHE A 108 4.12 -16.62 -4.74
N GLY A 109 4.93 -16.56 -5.81
CA GLY A 109 4.75 -17.44 -6.97
C GLY A 109 4.77 -18.93 -6.59
N THR A 110 5.61 -19.32 -5.63
CA THR A 110 5.58 -20.69 -5.08
C THR A 110 4.31 -20.91 -4.25
N VAL A 111 3.96 -19.97 -3.36
CA VAL A 111 2.78 -20.06 -2.50
C VAL A 111 1.49 -20.22 -3.31
N SER A 112 1.33 -19.46 -4.39
CA SER A 112 0.15 -19.50 -5.24
C SER A 112 0.01 -20.85 -5.94
N HIS A 113 1.09 -21.39 -6.50
CA HIS A 113 1.06 -22.73 -7.09
C HIS A 113 0.74 -23.82 -6.05
N LEU A 114 1.29 -23.74 -4.84
CA LEU A 114 0.97 -24.70 -3.77
C LEU A 114 -0.50 -24.58 -3.33
N ALA A 115 -1.04 -23.36 -3.23
CA ALA A 115 -2.43 -23.11 -2.91
C ALA A 115 -3.38 -23.72 -3.94
N LEU A 116 -3.09 -23.53 -5.24
CA LEU A 116 -3.86 -24.15 -6.33
C LEU A 116 -3.70 -25.68 -6.34
N ALA A 117 -2.51 -26.20 -6.09
CA ALA A 117 -2.23 -27.64 -6.08
C ALA A 117 -3.06 -28.39 -5.04
N ILE A 118 -3.28 -27.82 -3.86
CA ILE A 118 -4.15 -28.41 -2.82
C ILE A 118 -5.63 -28.00 -2.95
N GLY A 119 -5.96 -27.23 -3.99
CA GLY A 119 -7.30 -26.78 -4.33
C GLY A 119 -7.89 -25.75 -3.38
N LEU A 120 -7.10 -24.79 -2.88
CA LEU A 120 -7.60 -23.73 -2.01
C LEU A 120 -8.55 -22.76 -2.71
N ASN A 121 -8.44 -22.61 -4.03
CA ASN A 121 -9.38 -21.85 -4.85
C ASN A 121 -10.73 -22.56 -5.00
N ARG A 122 -10.81 -23.84 -4.60
CA ARG A 122 -11.98 -24.69 -4.79
C ARG A 122 -12.93 -24.68 -3.60
N ASN A 123 -14.22 -24.52 -3.81
CA ASN A 123 -15.23 -24.67 -2.78
C ASN A 123 -15.33 -26.14 -2.38
N ARG A 124 -14.82 -26.46 -1.19
CA ARG A 124 -14.89 -27.80 -0.62
C ARG A 124 -15.63 -27.72 0.70
N PRO A 125 -16.93 -28.09 0.74
CA PRO A 125 -17.66 -28.11 1.99
C PRO A 125 -17.06 -29.16 2.95
N PRO A 126 -17.27 -29.02 4.26
CA PRO A 126 -16.92 -30.05 5.23
C PRO A 126 -17.54 -31.39 4.83
N ASP A 127 -16.75 -32.46 4.88
CA ASP A 127 -17.21 -33.80 4.52
C ASP A 127 -16.53 -34.83 5.44
N PRO A 128 -17.30 -35.46 6.36
CA PRO A 128 -16.78 -36.51 7.23
C PRO A 128 -16.14 -37.68 6.48
N ASN A 129 -16.59 -37.99 5.27
CA ASN A 129 -16.07 -39.11 4.47
C ASN A 129 -14.65 -38.85 3.95
N THR A 130 -14.30 -37.58 3.74
CA THR A 130 -12.94 -37.17 3.32
C THR A 130 -12.05 -36.78 4.52
N GLY A 131 -12.61 -36.77 5.74
CA GLY A 131 -11.96 -36.29 6.95
C GLY A 131 -11.79 -34.77 6.99
N LEU A 132 -12.50 -34.02 6.14
CA LEU A 132 -12.42 -32.56 6.09
C LEU A 132 -13.33 -31.94 7.16
N SER A 133 -12.74 -31.49 8.26
CA SER A 133 -13.47 -30.83 9.35
C SER A 133 -13.92 -29.41 8.96
N HIS A 134 -14.90 -28.88 9.70
CA HIS A 134 -15.33 -27.48 9.59
C HIS A 134 -14.17 -26.49 9.79
N ILE A 135 -13.30 -26.77 10.77
CA ILE A 135 -12.13 -25.94 11.07
C ILE A 135 -11.16 -25.92 9.89
N GLU A 136 -10.81 -27.09 9.35
CA GLU A 136 -9.89 -27.20 8.21
C GLU A 136 -10.51 -26.52 6.96
N SER A 137 -11.80 -26.73 6.69
CA SER A 137 -12.52 -26.08 5.59
C SER A 137 -12.47 -24.56 5.70
N GLU A 138 -12.70 -24.00 6.89
CA GLU A 138 -12.69 -22.57 7.12
C GLU A 138 -11.26 -21.99 7.04
N CYS A 139 -10.26 -22.70 7.59
CA CYS A 139 -8.84 -22.31 7.47
C CYS A 139 -8.40 -22.27 6.01
N ARG A 140 -8.86 -23.20 5.17
CA ARG A 140 -8.59 -23.22 3.72
C ARG A 140 -9.14 -21.97 3.03
N ARG A 141 -10.42 -21.63 3.28
CA ARG A 141 -11.05 -20.41 2.75
C ARG A 141 -10.29 -19.16 3.18
N ARG A 142 -10.02 -19.00 4.48
CA ARG A 142 -9.31 -17.83 5.01
C ARG A 142 -7.90 -17.71 4.44
N THR A 143 -7.17 -18.83 4.29
CA THR A 143 -5.83 -18.89 3.69
C THR A 143 -5.86 -18.48 2.23
N PHE A 144 -6.80 -19.02 1.45
CA PHE A 144 -6.98 -18.65 0.05
C PHE A 144 -7.22 -17.16 -0.12
N TRP A 145 -8.18 -16.60 0.60
CA TRP A 145 -8.56 -15.20 0.43
C TRP A 145 -7.51 -14.21 0.96
N CYS A 146 -6.72 -14.59 1.97
CA CYS A 146 -5.54 -13.82 2.36
C CYS A 146 -4.46 -13.86 1.27
N ALA A 147 -4.20 -15.03 0.67
CA ALA A 147 -3.29 -15.14 -0.47
C ALA A 147 -3.80 -14.33 -1.68
N TYR A 148 -5.09 -14.37 -1.99
CA TYR A 148 -5.71 -13.56 -3.03
C TYR A 148 -5.49 -12.06 -2.80
N THR A 149 -5.70 -11.61 -1.56
CA THR A 149 -5.49 -10.21 -1.18
C THR A 149 -4.03 -9.79 -1.35
N LEU A 150 -3.09 -10.68 -0.98
CA LEU A 150 -1.66 -10.43 -1.17
C LEU A 150 -1.27 -10.38 -2.66
N ASP A 151 -1.80 -11.28 -3.50
CA ASP A 151 -1.62 -11.26 -4.95
C ASP A 151 -2.06 -9.92 -5.56
N THR A 152 -3.22 -9.40 -5.12
CA THR A 152 -3.72 -8.08 -5.51
C THR A 152 -2.70 -6.99 -5.23
N TYR A 153 -2.20 -6.94 -4.00
CA TYR A 153 -1.32 -5.86 -3.56
C TYR A 153 0.09 -5.95 -4.15
N LEU A 154 0.63 -7.15 -4.30
CA LEU A 154 1.91 -7.32 -4.98
C LEU A 154 1.80 -6.87 -6.45
N SER A 155 0.69 -7.18 -7.11
CA SER A 155 0.43 -6.76 -8.49
C SER A 155 0.31 -5.25 -8.60
N ALA A 156 -0.47 -4.60 -7.72
CA ALA A 156 -0.62 -3.14 -7.68
C ALA A 156 0.69 -2.41 -7.36
N ALA A 157 1.48 -2.92 -6.41
CA ALA A 157 2.71 -2.27 -5.98
C ALA A 157 3.87 -2.44 -6.98
N LEU A 158 3.92 -3.58 -7.68
CA LEU A 158 5.03 -3.92 -8.57
C LEU A 158 4.70 -3.72 -10.06
N GLY A 159 3.45 -3.38 -10.41
CA GLY A 159 3.00 -3.33 -11.81
C GLY A 159 3.09 -4.69 -12.50
N ARG A 160 2.88 -5.79 -11.76
CA ARG A 160 2.99 -7.16 -12.27
C ARG A 160 1.61 -7.78 -12.47
N PRO A 161 1.45 -8.71 -13.43
CA PRO A 161 0.19 -9.43 -13.60
C PRO A 161 -0.20 -10.23 -12.34
N ARG A 162 -1.51 -10.34 -12.14
CA ARG A 162 -2.13 -11.18 -11.11
C ARG A 162 -1.85 -12.66 -11.37
N THR A 163 -1.72 -13.44 -10.29
CA THR A 163 -1.59 -14.90 -10.38
C THR A 163 -2.94 -15.60 -10.37
N PHE A 164 -3.86 -15.15 -9.52
CA PHE A 164 -5.20 -15.74 -9.42
C PHE A 164 -6.18 -15.00 -10.34
N HIS A 165 -6.80 -15.74 -11.26
CA HIS A 165 -7.87 -15.25 -12.12
C HIS A 165 -9.22 -15.53 -11.46
N ASP A 166 -10.11 -14.54 -11.48
CA ASP A 166 -11.42 -14.65 -10.83
C ASP A 166 -12.28 -15.78 -11.41
N ASP A 167 -12.09 -16.14 -12.69
CA ASP A 167 -12.80 -17.23 -13.37
C ASP A 167 -12.41 -18.64 -12.85
N ASP A 168 -11.24 -18.77 -12.21
CA ASP A 168 -10.75 -20.04 -11.66
C ASP A 168 -11.13 -20.22 -10.18
N ILE A 169 -12.00 -19.36 -9.64
CA ILE A 169 -12.34 -19.32 -8.21
C ILE A 169 -13.81 -19.61 -8.01
N ASP A 170 -14.12 -20.74 -7.36
CA ASP A 170 -15.45 -21.05 -6.85
C ASP A 170 -15.50 -21.02 -5.30
N SER A 171 -14.35 -20.88 -4.60
CA SER A 171 -14.28 -20.80 -3.14
C SER A 171 -15.15 -19.67 -2.59
N ALA A 172 -16.07 -20.00 -1.68
CA ALA A 172 -16.86 -19.01 -0.95
C ALA A 172 -15.97 -18.10 -0.08
N LEU A 173 -16.47 -16.89 0.22
CA LEU A 173 -15.86 -16.04 1.24
C LEU A 173 -15.90 -16.74 2.62
N PRO A 174 -14.95 -16.41 3.54
CA PRO A 174 -14.95 -16.96 4.89
C PRO A 174 -16.23 -16.64 5.66
N ALA A 175 -16.54 -17.45 6.66
CA ALA A 175 -17.66 -17.17 7.56
C ALA A 175 -17.30 -16.04 8.54
N CYS A 176 -18.28 -15.18 8.85
CA CYS A 176 -18.11 -14.06 9.77
C CYS A 176 -18.27 -14.53 11.23
N ILE A 177 -17.40 -15.43 11.66
CA ILE A 177 -17.45 -16.10 12.97
C ILE A 177 -16.08 -16.05 13.67
N GLU A 178 -16.06 -15.98 15.00
CA GLU A 178 -14.83 -16.07 15.78
C GLU A 178 -14.26 -17.49 15.79
N ASP A 179 -12.97 -17.61 16.13
CA ASP A 179 -12.27 -18.90 16.17
C ASP A 179 -12.86 -19.84 17.24
N GLU A 180 -13.30 -19.29 18.37
CA GLU A 180 -13.88 -20.04 19.48
C GLU A 180 -15.23 -20.70 19.11
N ASP A 181 -15.94 -20.15 18.12
CA ASP A 181 -17.26 -20.64 17.70
C ASP A 181 -17.16 -21.64 16.53
N LEU A 182 -15.99 -21.79 15.90
CA LEU A 182 -15.78 -22.70 14.76
C LEU A 182 -15.98 -24.18 15.10
N SER A 183 -15.86 -24.57 16.37
CA SER A 183 -16.07 -25.95 16.81
C SER A 183 -17.55 -26.30 17.03
N ASN A 184 -18.41 -25.28 17.19
CA ASN A 184 -19.81 -25.43 17.58
C ASN A 184 -20.76 -24.99 16.45
N ILE A 185 -20.37 -25.23 15.19
CA ILE A 185 -21.19 -24.90 14.01
C ILE A 185 -22.34 -25.92 13.91
N ASP A 186 -23.26 -25.89 14.86
CA ASP A 186 -24.62 -26.31 14.61
C ASP A 186 -25.25 -25.22 13.74
N ALA A 187 -25.80 -25.63 12.60
CA ALA A 187 -26.23 -24.74 11.50
C ALA A 187 -27.28 -23.67 11.91
N GLU A 188 -27.84 -23.76 13.11
CA GLU A 188 -28.84 -22.85 13.66
C GLU A 188 -28.26 -21.60 14.36
N VAL A 189 -26.97 -21.57 14.71
CA VAL A 189 -26.35 -20.43 15.43
C VAL A 189 -25.92 -19.28 14.49
N LEU A 190 -25.88 -19.51 13.17
CA LEU A 190 -25.41 -18.55 12.17
C LEU A 190 -26.31 -17.30 12.01
N GLN A 191 -27.47 -17.25 12.66
CA GLN A 191 -28.43 -16.13 12.58
C GLN A 191 -28.58 -15.31 13.88
N SER A 192 -27.90 -15.69 14.97
CA SER A 192 -28.15 -15.08 16.28
C SER A 192 -26.87 -14.70 17.04
N SER A 193 -26.15 -13.68 16.59
CA SER A 193 -25.17 -12.99 17.43
C SER A 193 -25.27 -11.47 17.28
N ASN A 194 -26.40 -10.92 17.71
CA ASN A 194 -26.69 -9.49 17.76
C ASN A 194 -25.97 -8.73 18.90
N LEU A 195 -24.77 -9.15 19.34
CA LEU A 195 -24.15 -8.53 20.53
C LEU A 195 -22.68 -8.10 20.40
N ALA A 196 -21.90 -8.60 19.44
CA ALA A 196 -20.58 -8.05 19.14
C ALA A 196 -20.16 -8.28 17.68
N PRO A 197 -19.52 -7.31 17.02
CA PRO A 197 -19.00 -7.50 15.68
C PRO A 197 -17.82 -8.48 15.72
N SER A 198 -17.87 -9.52 14.88
CA SER A 198 -16.76 -10.46 14.73
C SER A 198 -15.51 -9.75 14.16
N THR A 199 -14.33 -10.10 14.66
CA THR A 199 -13.02 -9.74 14.11
C THR A 199 -12.82 -10.25 12.68
N MET A 200 -13.62 -11.21 12.21
CA MET A 200 -13.63 -11.65 10.81
C MET A 200 -14.37 -10.69 9.87
N LEU A 201 -15.27 -9.84 10.37
CA LEU A 201 -16.05 -8.90 9.55
C LEU A 201 -15.14 -8.04 8.67
N ALA A 202 -14.14 -7.39 9.27
CA ALA A 202 -13.22 -6.54 8.54
C ALA A 202 -12.30 -7.33 7.60
N SER A 203 -11.99 -8.59 7.92
CA SER A 203 -11.21 -9.45 7.03
C SER A 203 -12.00 -9.77 5.76
N ILE A 204 -13.28 -10.13 5.90
CA ILE A 204 -14.19 -10.39 4.76
C ILE A 204 -14.40 -9.11 3.94
N ALA A 205 -14.62 -7.97 4.61
CA ALA A 205 -14.78 -6.69 3.94
C ALA A 205 -13.52 -6.31 3.13
N HIS A 206 -12.33 -6.56 3.68
CA HIS A 206 -11.06 -6.34 3.00
C HIS A 206 -10.89 -7.26 1.77
N MET A 207 -11.30 -8.53 1.87
CA MET A 207 -11.29 -9.47 0.74
C MET A 207 -12.21 -9.01 -0.39
N LYS A 208 -13.40 -8.47 -0.07
CA LYS A 208 -14.30 -7.85 -1.05
C LYS A 208 -13.64 -6.66 -1.76
N LEU A 209 -12.99 -5.75 -1.02
CA LEU A 209 -12.22 -4.65 -1.62
C LEU A 209 -11.08 -5.15 -2.50
N ALA A 210 -10.36 -6.19 -2.09
CA ALA A 210 -9.27 -6.76 -2.87
C ALA A 210 -9.74 -7.28 -4.24
N ARG A 211 -10.99 -7.76 -4.35
CA ARG A 211 -11.61 -8.11 -5.65
C ARG A 211 -11.94 -6.89 -6.50
N ILE A 212 -12.43 -5.81 -5.89
CA ILE A 212 -12.66 -4.56 -6.61
C ILE A 212 -11.33 -4.00 -7.13
N ILE A 213 -10.27 -4.00 -6.31
CA ILE A 213 -8.92 -3.63 -6.75
C ILE A 213 -8.41 -4.56 -7.87
N SER A 214 -8.71 -5.86 -7.81
CA SER A 214 -8.41 -6.79 -8.91
C SER A 214 -9.03 -6.33 -10.24
N LYS A 215 -10.32 -5.95 -10.23
CA LYS A 215 -11.02 -5.41 -11.40
C LYS A 215 -10.39 -4.11 -11.89
N ILE A 216 -9.99 -3.22 -10.97
CA ILE A 216 -9.28 -1.97 -11.31
C ILE A 216 -8.00 -2.29 -12.08
N LEU A 217 -7.17 -3.19 -11.56
CA LEU A 217 -5.91 -3.57 -12.20
C LEU A 217 -6.14 -4.19 -13.58
N GLY A 218 -7.11 -5.10 -13.71
CA GLY A 218 -7.41 -5.76 -14.99
C GLY A 218 -8.02 -4.84 -16.06
N SER A 219 -8.80 -3.84 -15.67
CA SER A 219 -9.55 -2.97 -16.60
C SER A 219 -8.86 -1.64 -16.90
N LEU A 220 -8.11 -1.07 -15.95
CA LEU A 220 -7.52 0.27 -16.08
C LEU A 220 -6.00 0.25 -16.26
N TYR A 221 -5.32 -0.83 -15.83
CA TYR A 221 -3.87 -1.01 -15.90
C TYR A 221 -3.49 -2.19 -16.81
N SER A 222 -4.29 -2.42 -17.86
CA SER A 222 -3.97 -3.42 -18.88
C SER A 222 -2.75 -2.98 -19.69
N ILE A 223 -1.85 -3.92 -19.95
CA ILE A 223 -0.71 -3.73 -20.86
C ILE A 223 -1.19 -3.32 -22.26
N LYS A 224 -2.38 -3.80 -22.65
CA LYS A 224 -2.97 -3.43 -23.94
C LYS A 224 -3.66 -2.07 -23.82
N PRO A 225 -3.45 -1.15 -24.79
CA PRO A 225 -4.14 0.13 -24.81
C PRO A 225 -5.66 -0.03 -24.69
N VAL A 226 -6.24 0.63 -23.70
CA VAL A 226 -7.70 0.64 -23.48
C VAL A 226 -8.29 1.89 -24.13
N PRO A 227 -9.32 1.77 -24.99
CA PRO A 227 -10.01 2.92 -25.56
C PRO A 227 -10.59 3.83 -24.48
N PRO A 228 -10.60 5.17 -24.66
CA PRO A 228 -11.11 6.11 -23.66
C PRO A 228 -12.54 5.83 -23.19
N SER A 229 -13.45 5.45 -24.09
CA SER A 229 -14.84 5.12 -23.76
C SER A 229 -14.96 3.87 -22.87
N ILE A 230 -14.19 2.83 -23.17
CA ILE A 230 -14.13 1.60 -22.35
C ILE A 230 -13.54 1.92 -20.98
N ARG A 231 -12.50 2.75 -20.92
CA ARG A 231 -11.90 3.20 -19.66
C ARG A 231 -12.90 3.97 -18.80
N ALA A 232 -13.64 4.91 -19.39
CA ALA A 232 -14.66 5.69 -18.68
C ALA A 232 -15.78 4.79 -18.11
N ALA A 233 -16.29 3.86 -18.91
CA ALA A 233 -17.29 2.89 -18.44
C ALA A 233 -16.75 1.99 -17.31
N ALA A 234 -15.48 1.56 -17.40
CA ALA A 234 -14.83 0.79 -16.35
C ALA A 234 -14.70 1.60 -15.04
N VAL A 235 -14.35 2.88 -15.12
CA VAL A 235 -14.31 3.79 -13.95
C VAL A 235 -15.69 3.92 -13.31
N GLU A 236 -16.74 4.16 -14.10
CA GLU A 236 -18.11 4.29 -13.58
C GLU A 236 -18.55 3.00 -12.85
N GLN A 237 -18.30 1.84 -13.45
CA GLN A 237 -18.64 0.56 -12.85
C GLN A 237 -17.85 0.28 -11.57
N VAL A 238 -16.54 0.57 -11.56
CA VAL A 238 -15.70 0.44 -10.36
C VAL A 238 -16.18 1.37 -9.25
N MET A 239 -16.49 2.62 -9.58
CA MET A 239 -16.99 3.58 -8.59
C MET A 239 -18.32 3.13 -8.01
N LYS A 240 -19.23 2.57 -8.83
CA LYS A 240 -20.46 1.94 -8.34
C LYS A 240 -20.18 0.79 -7.37
N ASP A 241 -19.24 -0.10 -7.70
CA ASP A 241 -18.84 -1.21 -6.84
C ASP A 241 -18.24 -0.71 -5.51
N LEU A 242 -17.42 0.34 -5.53
CA LEU A 242 -16.82 0.97 -4.34
C LEU A 242 -17.88 1.62 -3.45
N HIS A 243 -18.81 2.40 -4.01
CA HIS A 243 -19.90 3.01 -3.25
C HIS A 243 -20.82 1.96 -2.63
N GLY A 244 -21.14 0.89 -3.38
CA GLY A 244 -21.90 -0.25 -2.86
C GLY A 244 -21.20 -0.88 -1.66
N TRP A 245 -19.89 -1.13 -1.78
CA TRP A 245 -19.09 -1.65 -0.66
C TRP A 245 -19.07 -0.70 0.55
N ARG A 246 -18.92 0.63 0.32
CA ARG A 246 -18.91 1.61 1.41
C ARG A 246 -20.23 1.62 2.17
N SER A 247 -21.35 1.56 1.45
CA SER A 247 -22.69 1.52 2.02
C SER A 247 -22.93 0.27 2.87
N GLU A 248 -22.46 -0.91 2.44
CA GLU A 248 -22.51 -2.14 3.25
C GLU A 248 -21.75 -1.99 4.58
N MET A 249 -20.70 -1.16 4.60
CA MET A 249 -19.76 -1.02 5.71
C MET A 249 -19.99 0.21 6.61
N THR A 250 -21.00 1.04 6.33
CA THR A 250 -21.30 2.27 7.11
C THR A 250 -21.43 1.99 8.60
N ARG A 251 -22.09 0.90 8.99
CA ARG A 251 -22.27 0.49 10.40
C ARG A 251 -20.99 0.08 11.12
N PHE A 252 -19.87 -0.05 10.42
CA PHE A 252 -18.57 -0.35 11.01
C PHE A 252 -17.58 0.81 10.84
N LEU A 253 -17.61 1.50 9.71
CA LEU A 253 -16.66 2.56 9.36
C LEU A 253 -17.06 3.95 9.85
N ASP A 254 -18.35 4.23 9.93
CA ASP A 254 -18.90 5.57 10.22
C ASP A 254 -19.48 5.67 11.64
N VAL A 255 -19.28 4.61 12.44
CA VAL A 255 -19.67 4.62 13.86
C VAL A 255 -18.89 5.70 14.60
N ASP A 256 -19.58 6.37 15.53
CA ASP A 256 -18.99 7.36 16.42
C ASP A 256 -17.68 6.83 17.05
N ILE A 257 -16.65 7.67 17.06
CA ILE A 257 -15.33 7.39 17.63
C ILE A 257 -15.45 7.00 19.10
N TYR A 258 -16.49 7.47 19.80
CA TYR A 258 -16.79 7.12 21.19
C TYR A 258 -17.53 5.79 21.38
N SER A 259 -17.77 5.04 20.30
CA SER A 259 -18.39 3.72 20.41
C SER A 259 -17.54 2.75 21.23
N THR A 260 -18.20 1.98 22.08
CA THR A 260 -17.58 0.94 22.91
C THR A 260 -16.82 -0.10 22.09
N MET A 261 -17.19 -0.29 20.81
CA MET A 261 -16.46 -1.15 19.86
C MET A 261 -15.00 -0.73 19.71
N PHE A 262 -14.72 0.57 19.72
CA PHE A 262 -13.37 1.08 19.56
C PHE A 262 -12.56 1.09 20.87
N LEU A 263 -13.10 0.64 22.00
CA LEU A 263 -12.27 0.36 23.18
C LEU A 263 -11.29 -0.80 22.91
N VAL A 264 -11.59 -1.66 21.93
CA VAL A 264 -10.70 -2.75 21.52
C VAL A 264 -9.83 -2.31 20.34
N SER A 265 -8.52 -2.25 20.56
CA SER A 265 -7.54 -1.75 19.57
C SER A 265 -7.56 -2.49 18.23
N ILE A 266 -8.00 -3.75 18.19
CA ILE A 266 -8.11 -4.51 16.94
C ILE A 266 -9.13 -3.89 15.98
N PHE A 267 -10.30 -3.44 16.47
CA PHE A 267 -11.34 -2.87 15.62
C PHE A 267 -10.95 -1.50 15.09
N GLN A 268 -10.24 -0.70 15.89
CA GLN A 268 -9.66 0.57 15.43
C GLN A 268 -8.67 0.33 14.27
N ARG A 269 -7.74 -0.61 14.44
CA ARG A 269 -6.78 -0.96 13.38
C ARG A 269 -7.48 -1.50 12.14
N GLN A 270 -8.51 -2.33 12.30
CA GLN A 270 -9.31 -2.85 11.20
C GLN A 270 -10.02 -1.75 10.43
N ARG A 271 -10.68 -0.81 11.12
CA ARG A 271 -11.30 0.38 10.51
C ARG A 271 -10.28 1.19 9.71
N ASN A 272 -9.11 1.45 10.28
CA ASN A 272 -8.05 2.20 9.62
C ASN A 272 -7.59 1.51 8.33
N VAL A 273 -7.38 0.19 8.36
CA VAL A 273 -7.01 -0.58 7.16
C VAL A 273 -8.07 -0.49 6.08
N LEU A 274 -9.35 -0.64 6.45
CA LEU A 274 -10.45 -0.59 5.50
C LEU A 274 -10.62 0.80 4.86
N ASN A 275 -10.55 1.87 5.67
CA ASN A 275 -10.60 3.24 5.17
C ASN A 275 -9.44 3.54 4.22
N LEU A 276 -8.20 3.24 4.62
CA LEU A 276 -7.04 3.48 3.77
C LEU A 276 -7.10 2.66 2.46
N THR A 277 -7.60 1.42 2.53
CA THR A 277 -7.75 0.57 1.33
C THR A 277 -8.81 1.13 0.39
N TYR A 278 -9.94 1.59 0.92
CA TYR A 278 -11.01 2.22 0.14
C TYR A 278 -10.50 3.46 -0.60
N TRP A 279 -9.82 4.37 0.09
CA TRP A 279 -9.24 5.56 -0.53
C TRP A 279 -8.15 5.23 -1.54
N HIS A 280 -7.33 4.23 -1.26
CA HIS A 280 -6.34 3.75 -2.21
C HIS A 280 -6.98 3.19 -3.49
N ALA A 281 -8.10 2.49 -3.40
CA ALA A 281 -8.82 2.01 -4.57
C ALA A 281 -9.38 3.16 -5.44
N ILE A 282 -9.86 4.25 -4.82
CA ILE A 282 -10.29 5.46 -5.54
C ILE A 282 -9.09 6.13 -6.23
N ILE A 283 -7.96 6.29 -5.52
CA ILE A 283 -6.71 6.80 -6.11
C ILE A 283 -6.31 5.96 -7.32
N LEU A 284 -6.26 4.63 -7.19
CA LEU A 284 -5.93 3.74 -8.31
C LEU A 284 -6.90 3.89 -9.50
N THR A 285 -8.18 4.17 -9.24
CA THR A 285 -9.19 4.32 -10.29
C THR A 285 -8.98 5.59 -11.12
N HIS A 286 -8.70 6.72 -10.48
CA HIS A 286 -8.61 8.02 -11.16
C HIS A 286 -7.19 8.45 -11.54
N ARG A 287 -6.16 7.83 -10.95
CA ARG A 287 -4.75 8.13 -11.22
C ARG A 287 -4.38 8.17 -12.71
N PRO A 288 -4.81 7.24 -13.60
CA PRO A 288 -4.42 7.28 -15.00
C PRO A 288 -4.78 8.60 -15.70
N PHE A 289 -5.88 9.25 -15.27
CA PHE A 289 -6.32 10.53 -15.84
C PHE A 289 -5.41 11.69 -15.40
N ILE A 290 -4.93 11.70 -14.16
CA ILE A 290 -4.00 12.72 -13.65
C ILE A 290 -2.65 12.64 -14.37
N LEU A 291 -2.14 11.43 -14.57
CA LEU A 291 -0.84 11.21 -15.20
C LEU A 291 -0.88 11.52 -16.70
N SER A 292 -2.00 11.26 -17.38
CA SER A 292 -2.18 11.67 -18.78
C SER A 292 -2.14 13.20 -18.98
N ASN A 293 -2.43 13.97 -17.93
CA ASN A 293 -2.31 15.42 -17.97
C ASN A 293 -0.84 15.88 -17.99
N LEU A 294 0.07 15.16 -17.32
CA LEU A 294 1.50 15.47 -17.34
C LEU A 294 2.09 15.35 -18.75
N SER A 295 1.74 14.29 -19.48
CA SER A 295 2.21 14.08 -20.85
C SER A 295 1.62 15.09 -21.85
N ARG A 296 0.43 15.66 -21.56
CA ARG A 296 -0.18 16.74 -22.36
C ARG A 296 0.37 18.13 -22.04
N LEU A 297 0.69 18.43 -20.78
CA LEU A 297 1.42 19.66 -20.42
C LEU A 297 2.79 19.70 -21.12
N SER A 298 3.43 18.53 -21.31
CA SER A 298 4.63 18.39 -22.13
C SER A 298 4.38 18.56 -23.63
N ARG A 299 3.16 18.26 -24.12
CA ARG A 299 2.75 18.33 -25.52
C ARG A 299 1.59 19.30 -25.71
N ALA A 300 1.84 20.60 -25.50
CA ALA A 300 0.82 21.63 -25.68
C ALA A 300 0.31 21.68 -27.14
N SER A 301 -0.81 21.02 -27.41
CA SER A 301 -1.62 21.18 -28.63
C SER A 301 -2.99 21.73 -28.22
N LYS A 302 -3.43 22.81 -28.88
CA LYS A 302 -4.56 23.66 -28.47
C LYS A 302 -5.96 23.13 -28.85
N ASP A 303 -6.07 21.93 -29.44
CA ASP A 303 -7.32 21.47 -30.04
C ASP A 303 -7.89 20.23 -29.32
N ASP A 304 -8.43 20.38 -28.11
CA ASP A 304 -9.18 19.30 -27.44
C ASP A 304 -10.60 19.72 -27.02
N PRO A 305 -11.60 18.84 -27.15
CA PRO A 305 -13.01 19.19 -26.95
C PRO A 305 -13.43 19.35 -25.47
N VAL A 306 -14.28 20.35 -25.22
CA VAL A 306 -14.76 20.85 -23.89
C VAL A 306 -15.42 19.78 -22.99
N GLN A 307 -16.03 18.73 -23.55
CA GLN A 307 -16.70 17.69 -22.74
C GLN A 307 -15.71 16.76 -22.04
N ASP A 308 -14.47 16.70 -22.52
CA ASP A 308 -13.38 15.97 -21.86
C ASP A 308 -12.95 16.71 -20.58
N ASP A 309 -13.00 18.05 -20.56
CA ASP A 309 -12.53 18.86 -19.43
C ASP A 309 -13.36 18.69 -18.14
N MET A 310 -14.69 18.60 -18.23
CA MET A 310 -15.54 18.39 -17.05
C MET A 310 -15.32 17.02 -16.40
N GLN A 311 -15.22 15.95 -17.22
CA GLN A 311 -14.96 14.61 -16.71
C GLN A 311 -13.55 14.50 -16.12
N ARG A 312 -12.57 15.20 -16.72
CA ARG A 312 -11.20 15.30 -16.20
C ARG A 312 -11.18 16.00 -14.83
N GLU A 313 -11.85 17.13 -14.70
CA GLU A 313 -11.93 17.87 -13.43
C GLU A 313 -12.60 17.05 -12.33
N ASN A 314 -13.66 16.31 -12.66
CA ASN A 314 -14.31 15.39 -11.73
C ASN A 314 -13.36 14.25 -11.28
N ASN A 315 -12.69 13.59 -12.23
CA ASN A 315 -11.72 12.53 -11.92
C ASN A 315 -10.56 13.04 -11.05
N LEU A 316 -10.09 14.25 -11.32
CA LEU A 316 -9.04 14.90 -10.55
C LEU A 316 -9.52 15.20 -9.12
N SER A 317 -10.70 15.79 -8.97
CA SER A 317 -11.31 16.11 -7.68
C SER A 317 -11.46 14.86 -6.81
N GLU A 318 -12.00 13.76 -7.36
CA GLU A 318 -12.19 12.49 -6.65
C GLU A 318 -10.85 11.91 -6.17
N CYS A 319 -9.82 11.93 -7.02
CA CYS A 319 -8.50 11.43 -6.64
C CYS A 319 -7.84 12.29 -5.55
N LEU A 320 -7.95 13.61 -5.64
CA LEU A 320 -7.39 14.54 -4.66
C LEU A 320 -8.11 14.42 -3.32
N ASN A 321 -9.44 14.31 -3.35
CA ASN A 321 -10.24 14.05 -2.16
C ASN A 321 -9.78 12.74 -1.48
N ALA A 322 -9.66 11.65 -2.23
CA ALA A 322 -9.17 10.38 -1.70
C ALA A 322 -7.72 10.46 -1.16
N ALA A 323 -6.84 11.22 -1.81
CA ALA A 323 -5.48 11.46 -1.34
C ALA A 323 -5.47 12.27 -0.03
N MET A 324 -6.30 13.32 0.08
CA MET A 324 -6.45 14.12 1.29
C MET A 324 -7.00 13.28 2.45
N GLU A 325 -8.05 12.50 2.21
CA GLU A 325 -8.61 11.59 3.21
C GLU A 325 -7.60 10.54 3.68
N THR A 326 -6.77 10.04 2.75
CA THR A 326 -5.67 9.14 3.10
C THR A 326 -4.67 9.81 4.04
N VAL A 327 -4.12 10.98 3.69
CA VAL A 327 -3.10 11.64 4.51
C VAL A 327 -3.64 12.15 5.85
N ASN A 328 -4.92 12.52 5.92
CA ASN A 328 -5.60 12.87 7.16
C ASN A 328 -5.77 11.63 8.05
N THR A 329 -6.20 10.50 7.49
CA THR A 329 -6.28 9.23 8.22
C THR A 329 -4.90 8.81 8.77
N ILE A 330 -3.83 9.01 8.01
CA ILE A 330 -2.46 8.76 8.48
C ILE A 330 -2.09 9.68 9.64
N ASN A 331 -2.48 10.96 9.57
CA ASN A 331 -2.25 11.91 10.66
C ASN A 331 -2.93 11.44 11.95
N ASP A 332 -4.20 11.06 11.88
CA ASP A 332 -4.98 10.57 13.04
C ASP A 332 -4.37 9.30 13.65
N ILE A 333 -3.91 8.36 12.80
CA ILE A 333 -3.20 7.15 13.22
C ILE A 333 -1.92 7.50 13.99
N THR A 334 -1.16 8.48 13.50
CA THR A 334 0.08 8.94 14.15
C THR A 334 -0.20 9.63 15.47
N GLU A 335 -1.17 10.53 15.53
CA GLU A 335 -1.58 11.24 16.75
C GLU A 335 -2.06 10.28 17.83
N CYS A 336 -2.78 9.23 17.44
CA CYS A 336 -3.21 8.16 18.33
C CYS A 336 -2.10 7.16 18.70
N ARG A 337 -0.85 7.36 18.23
CA ARG A 337 0.31 6.47 18.41
C ARG A 337 0.06 5.03 17.94
N GLN A 338 -0.70 4.90 16.85
CA GLN A 338 -1.07 3.61 16.27
C GLN A 338 -0.32 3.31 14.97
N LEU A 339 0.65 4.15 14.60
CA LEU A 339 1.47 3.94 13.42
C LEU A 339 2.50 2.83 13.70
N PHE A 340 2.33 1.67 13.06
CA PHE A 340 3.25 0.55 13.18
C PHE A 340 4.14 0.43 11.95
N ARG A 341 5.45 0.57 12.13
CA ARG A 341 6.44 0.38 11.05
C ARG A 341 6.30 -0.96 10.34
N ALA A 342 6.05 -2.02 11.10
CA ALA A 342 5.85 -3.37 10.58
C ALA A 342 4.66 -3.49 9.60
N PHE A 343 3.77 -2.51 9.57
CA PHE A 343 2.58 -2.54 8.74
C PHE A 343 2.82 -1.85 7.40
N TRP A 344 3.51 -2.57 6.50
CA TRP A 344 4.04 -2.07 5.22
C TRP A 344 3.02 -1.35 4.34
N ILE A 345 1.75 -1.77 4.38
CA ILE A 345 0.70 -1.26 3.50
C ILE A 345 0.31 0.19 3.83
N THR A 346 0.41 0.60 5.10
CA THR A 346 0.15 1.99 5.51
C THR A 346 1.16 2.94 4.90
N ALA A 347 2.46 2.60 4.93
CA ALA A 347 3.49 3.40 4.28
C ALA A 347 3.31 3.43 2.75
N TYR A 348 2.91 2.31 2.13
CA TYR A 348 2.61 2.26 0.70
C TYR A 348 1.42 3.16 0.29
N PHE A 349 0.33 3.14 1.06
CA PHE A 349 -0.84 4.00 0.80
C PHE A 349 -0.52 5.47 1.03
N ALA A 350 0.16 5.80 2.13
CA ALA A 350 0.62 7.16 2.41
C ALA A 350 1.51 7.70 1.29
N PHE A 351 2.48 6.91 0.83
CA PHE A 351 3.35 7.27 -0.29
C PHE A 351 2.56 7.57 -1.58
N ASN A 352 1.63 6.70 -1.98
CA ASN A 352 0.83 6.91 -3.19
C ASN A 352 -0.03 8.18 -3.10
N ALA A 353 -0.66 8.45 -1.95
CA ALA A 353 -1.45 9.66 -1.76
C ALA A 353 -0.58 10.91 -1.82
N THR A 354 0.55 10.94 -1.11
CA THR A 354 1.48 12.08 -1.09
C THR A 354 2.03 12.41 -2.48
N ILE A 355 2.33 11.40 -3.31
CA ILE A 355 2.75 11.65 -4.70
C ILE A 355 1.64 12.33 -5.51
N MET A 356 0.38 11.88 -5.39
CA MET A 356 -0.73 12.52 -6.12
C MET A 356 -0.88 13.99 -5.73
N LEU A 357 -0.70 14.31 -4.45
CA LEU A 357 -0.73 15.69 -3.97
C LEU A 357 0.44 16.52 -4.52
N TYR A 358 1.68 16.01 -4.48
CA TYR A 358 2.83 16.73 -5.05
C TYR A 358 2.72 16.93 -6.56
N ILE A 359 2.28 15.90 -7.30
CA ILE A 359 2.05 16.01 -8.74
C ILE A 359 1.03 17.10 -9.04
N TYR A 360 -0.06 17.17 -8.29
CA TYR A 360 -1.06 18.22 -8.47
C TYR A 360 -0.52 19.62 -8.16
N VAL A 361 0.26 19.77 -7.08
CA VAL A 361 0.92 21.04 -6.75
C VAL A 361 1.84 21.49 -7.89
N ILE A 362 2.61 20.57 -8.48
CA ILE A 362 3.47 20.86 -9.64
C ILE A 362 2.62 21.29 -10.84
N GLN A 363 1.49 20.62 -11.11
CA GLN A 363 0.59 20.97 -12.21
C GLN A 363 -0.08 22.35 -12.03
N GLN A 364 -0.30 22.79 -10.79
CA GLN A 364 -0.99 24.03 -10.46
C GLN A 364 -0.05 25.14 -9.98
N CYS A 365 1.26 25.02 -10.18
CA CYS A 365 2.24 25.99 -9.68
C CYS A 365 2.07 27.40 -10.31
N GLY A 366 1.42 27.49 -11.47
CA GLY A 366 1.05 28.76 -12.12
C GLY A 366 -0.31 29.33 -11.71
N SER A 367 -1.03 28.66 -10.82
CA SER A 367 -2.31 29.10 -10.26
C SER A 367 -2.09 29.90 -8.97
N ARG A 368 -3.14 30.52 -8.42
CA ARG A 368 -3.06 31.20 -7.12
C ARG A 368 -2.67 30.22 -6.01
N SER A 369 -1.85 30.67 -5.06
CA SER A 369 -1.38 29.86 -3.91
C SER A 369 -2.50 29.18 -3.12
N GLU A 370 -3.68 29.81 -3.04
CA GLU A 370 -4.88 29.25 -2.40
C GLU A 370 -5.32 27.90 -3.00
N VAL A 371 -5.03 27.64 -4.28
CA VAL A 371 -5.43 26.41 -5.00
C VAL A 371 -4.60 25.21 -4.57
N TYR A 372 -3.31 25.38 -4.28
CA TYR A 372 -2.37 24.27 -4.05
C TYR A 372 -1.79 24.21 -2.62
N SER A 373 -1.91 25.28 -1.84
CA SER A 373 -1.27 25.40 -0.51
C SER A 373 -1.72 24.34 0.50
N SER A 374 -3.02 24.01 0.54
CA SER A 374 -3.55 22.97 1.43
C SER A 374 -2.99 21.58 1.10
N TYR A 375 -2.90 21.25 -0.19
CA TYR A 375 -2.34 20.00 -0.68
C TYR A 375 -0.84 19.89 -0.39
N LEU A 376 -0.08 20.98 -0.61
CA LEU A 376 1.34 21.02 -0.30
C LEU A 376 1.61 20.82 1.20
N ALA A 377 0.83 21.47 2.06
CA ALA A 377 0.95 21.34 3.51
C ALA A 377 0.61 19.91 3.97
N ALA A 378 -0.47 19.33 3.46
CA ALA A 378 -0.90 17.98 3.80
C ALA A 378 0.11 16.92 3.33
N ALA A 379 0.63 17.06 2.10
CA ALA A 379 1.66 16.19 1.55
C ALA A 379 2.95 16.21 2.39
N THR A 380 3.42 17.42 2.73
CA THR A 380 4.65 17.59 3.53
C THR A 380 4.49 17.01 4.93
N ARG A 381 3.34 17.22 5.57
CA ARG A 381 3.03 16.59 6.87
C ARG A 381 3.05 15.07 6.78
N CYS A 382 2.44 14.49 5.75
CA CYS A 382 2.43 13.05 5.56
C CYS A 382 3.83 12.49 5.27
N GLN A 383 4.64 13.19 4.47
CA GLN A 383 6.04 12.84 4.23
C GLN A 383 6.83 12.78 5.55
N SER A 384 6.65 13.76 6.44
CA SER A 384 7.28 13.76 7.77
C SER A 384 6.89 12.54 8.61
N HIS A 385 5.62 12.11 8.54
CA HIS A 385 5.16 10.90 9.22
C HIS A 385 5.82 9.63 8.65
N ILE A 386 6.02 9.55 7.33
CA ILE A 386 6.74 8.43 6.69
C ILE A 386 8.22 8.44 7.11
N ALA A 387 8.85 9.62 7.15
CA ALA A 387 10.24 9.78 7.55
C ALA A 387 10.46 9.37 9.02
N ALA A 388 9.51 9.67 9.90
CA ALA A 388 9.59 9.31 11.32
C ALA A 388 9.64 7.80 11.58
N ILE A 389 9.15 6.97 10.64
CA ILE A 389 9.18 5.50 10.73
C ILE A 389 10.21 4.85 9.80
N ALA A 390 10.96 5.65 9.05
CA ALA A 390 11.95 5.16 8.11
C ALA A 390 13.21 4.69 8.86
N GLU A 391 13.70 3.51 8.50
CA GLU A 391 15.03 3.05 8.90
C GLU A 391 15.90 2.86 7.68
N LYS A 392 17.22 2.89 7.89
CA LYS A 392 18.21 2.66 6.84
C LYS A 392 17.95 1.34 6.10
N GLY A 393 17.87 1.41 4.78
CA GLY A 393 17.57 0.31 3.86
C GLY A 393 16.09 -0.08 3.76
N SER A 394 15.18 0.61 4.45
CA SER A 394 13.74 0.29 4.42
C SER A 394 13.03 0.84 3.17
N LEU A 395 11.85 0.30 2.86
CA LEU A 395 10.98 0.85 1.81
C LEU A 395 10.55 2.28 2.13
N SER A 396 10.28 2.60 3.40
CA SER A 396 9.90 3.96 3.81
C SER A 396 11.01 4.98 3.54
N GLU A 397 12.28 4.62 3.75
CA GLU A 397 13.42 5.49 3.39
C GLU A 397 13.44 5.77 1.88
N ARG A 398 13.26 4.75 1.05
CA ARG A 398 13.18 4.92 -0.41
C ARG A 398 11.99 5.78 -0.83
N TYR A 399 10.85 5.62 -0.17
CA TYR A 399 9.69 6.50 -0.38
C TYR A 399 10.03 7.95 -0.05
N CYS A 400 10.70 8.21 1.09
CA CYS A 400 11.11 9.56 1.48
C CYS A 400 12.04 10.20 0.45
N LEU A 401 13.00 9.46 -0.12
CA LEU A 401 13.88 10.00 -1.16
C LEU A 401 13.08 10.50 -2.37
N VAL A 402 12.13 9.70 -2.85
CA VAL A 402 11.32 10.09 -4.02
C VAL A 402 10.35 11.22 -3.70
N LEU A 403 9.74 11.19 -2.52
CA LEU A 403 8.87 12.28 -2.07
C LEU A 403 9.65 13.60 -1.92
N GLU A 404 10.90 13.54 -1.47
CA GLU A 404 11.74 14.71 -1.30
C GLU A 404 12.10 15.36 -2.65
N GLU A 405 12.45 14.55 -3.65
CA GLU A 405 12.73 15.06 -5.01
C GLU A 405 11.47 15.72 -5.61
N LEU A 406 10.28 15.13 -5.42
CA LEU A 406 9.01 15.73 -5.84
C LEU A 406 8.69 17.04 -5.08
N ARG A 407 8.98 17.08 -3.77
CA ARG A 407 8.77 18.26 -2.92
C ARG A 407 9.68 19.41 -3.37
N VAL A 408 10.95 19.13 -3.62
CA VAL A 408 11.92 20.13 -4.11
C VAL A 408 11.51 20.66 -5.48
N GLU A 409 11.09 19.79 -6.39
CA GLU A 409 10.60 20.21 -7.72
C GLU A 409 9.34 21.08 -7.61
N ALA A 410 8.39 20.72 -6.75
CA ALA A 410 7.21 21.54 -6.49
C ALA A 410 7.58 22.95 -6.01
N LEU A 411 8.50 23.06 -5.05
CA LEU A 411 8.97 24.35 -4.53
C LEU A 411 9.74 25.16 -5.58
N ARG A 412 10.57 24.50 -6.40
CA ARG A 412 11.32 25.15 -7.48
C ARG A 412 10.38 25.79 -8.50
N GLN A 413 9.35 25.06 -8.93
CA GLN A 413 8.35 25.54 -9.89
C GLN A 413 7.54 26.72 -9.33
N ILE A 414 7.13 26.62 -8.05
CA ILE A 414 6.45 27.73 -7.35
C ILE A 414 7.34 28.98 -7.36
N GLN A 415 8.64 28.84 -7.04
CA GLN A 415 9.58 29.96 -7.00
C GLN A 415 9.80 30.61 -8.37
N GLN A 416 9.95 29.80 -9.43
CA GLN A 416 10.14 30.30 -10.80
C GLN A 416 8.92 31.09 -11.29
N PHE A 417 7.72 30.64 -10.96
CA PHE A 417 6.50 31.36 -11.31
C PHE A 417 6.39 32.71 -10.59
N HIS A 418 6.67 32.76 -9.28
CA HIS A 418 6.67 34.01 -8.52
C HIS A 418 7.71 35.01 -9.06
N GLN A 419 8.89 34.54 -9.45
CA GLN A 419 9.91 35.39 -10.09
C GLN A 419 9.46 35.92 -11.46
N SER A 420 8.74 35.13 -12.24
CA SER A 420 8.22 35.52 -13.55
C SER A 420 7.09 36.56 -13.41
N GLU A 421 6.16 36.40 -12.46
CA GLU A 421 5.12 37.40 -12.16
C GLU A 421 5.71 38.73 -11.68
N LEU A 422 6.75 38.68 -10.84
CA LEU A 422 7.46 39.89 -10.38
C LEU A 422 8.16 40.62 -11.54
N GLN A 423 8.70 39.89 -12.52
CA GLN A 423 9.30 40.49 -13.72
C GLN A 423 8.26 41.07 -14.69
N LEU A 424 7.11 40.41 -14.86
CA LEU A 424 5.99 40.89 -15.69
C LEU A 424 5.28 42.12 -15.08
N SER A 425 5.12 42.15 -13.76
CA SER A 425 4.55 43.31 -13.05
C SER A 425 5.50 44.52 -13.00
N GLY A 426 6.81 44.29 -13.16
CA GLY A 426 7.84 45.35 -13.24
C GLY A 426 7.91 46.08 -14.59
N PHE A 427 7.21 45.61 -15.63
CA PHE A 427 7.18 46.26 -16.95
C PHE A 427 6.01 47.24 -17.16
N SER A 428 5.11 47.37 -16.19
CA SER A 428 3.99 48.34 -16.21
C SER A 428 4.11 49.32 -15.04
N GLY A 429 5.11 50.19 -15.08
CA GLY A 429 5.29 51.26 -14.11
C GLY A 429 6.42 52.18 -14.51
N GLU A 430 6.07 53.38 -14.95
CA GLU A 430 6.99 54.47 -15.30
C GLU A 430 8.06 54.68 -14.22
N SER A 431 9.28 54.98 -14.66
CA SER A 431 10.32 55.58 -13.80
C SER A 431 9.78 56.88 -13.19
N PRO A 432 10.11 57.17 -11.92
CA PRO A 432 11.23 58.10 -11.77
C PRO A 432 12.17 57.80 -10.58
N ASN A 433 13.40 58.25 -10.77
CA ASN A 433 14.42 58.52 -9.76
C ASN A 433 13.86 58.88 -8.36
N SER A 434 14.30 58.18 -7.32
CA SER A 434 14.98 58.85 -6.20
C SER A 434 15.68 57.85 -5.29
N SER A 435 16.93 58.18 -4.99
CA SER A 435 17.78 57.61 -3.96
C SER A 435 17.15 57.73 -2.58
N PHE A 436 16.94 56.62 -1.87
CA PHE A 436 16.90 56.63 -0.40
C PHE A 436 17.44 55.31 0.18
N GLN A 437 18.51 55.46 0.96
CA GLN A 437 19.12 54.42 1.79
C GLN A 437 18.10 53.86 2.79
N THR A 438 17.90 52.54 2.79
CA THR A 438 17.12 51.88 3.83
C THR A 438 18.04 51.45 4.98
N ARG A 439 17.84 52.11 6.13
CA ARG A 439 18.36 51.67 7.43
C ARG A 439 17.77 50.31 7.79
N TYR A 440 18.63 49.44 8.30
CA TYR A 440 18.26 48.29 9.11
C TYR A 440 17.39 48.75 10.29
N THR A 441 16.21 48.14 10.44
CA THR A 441 15.53 48.10 11.73
C THR A 441 14.98 46.69 11.94
N SER A 442 15.56 46.01 12.91
CA SER A 442 15.07 44.75 13.46
C SER A 442 13.75 44.98 14.21
N MET A 443 12.74 44.14 13.97
CA MET A 443 11.80 43.76 15.02
C MET A 443 11.50 42.26 14.94
N GLN A 444 11.54 41.66 16.12
CA GLN A 444 11.50 40.24 16.40
C GLN A 444 10.06 39.68 16.44
N ASN A 445 10.00 38.37 16.22
CA ASN A 445 9.06 37.38 16.79
C ASN A 445 7.58 37.40 16.41
N THR A 446 7.21 36.42 15.58
CA THR A 446 6.26 35.39 16.01
C THR A 446 6.86 34.01 15.72
N HIS A 447 6.79 33.12 16.72
CA HIS A 447 7.46 31.82 16.76
C HIS A 447 6.98 30.87 15.64
N SER A 448 7.88 30.53 14.72
CA SER A 448 7.84 29.24 14.00
C SER A 448 9.14 28.51 14.31
N VAL A 449 9.03 27.31 14.87
CA VAL A 449 10.17 26.43 15.14
C VAL A 449 10.69 25.95 13.77
N PRO A 450 11.99 26.10 13.45
CA PRO A 450 12.56 25.51 12.25
C PRO A 450 12.56 23.99 12.44
N GLN A 451 11.81 23.26 11.62
CA GLN A 451 11.89 21.81 11.56
C GLN A 451 13.10 21.46 10.68
N GLU A 452 14.27 21.31 11.29
CA GLU A 452 15.47 20.79 10.63
C GLU A 452 15.22 19.34 10.21
N PHE A 453 15.21 19.10 8.89
CA PHE A 453 15.27 17.75 8.34
C PHE A 453 16.74 17.30 8.35
N PRO A 454 17.07 16.07 8.79
CA PRO A 454 18.42 15.55 8.64
C PRO A 454 18.75 15.48 7.14
N HIS A 455 19.82 16.16 6.73
CA HIS A 455 20.40 16.04 5.41
C HIS A 455 20.75 14.56 5.17
N LEU A 456 19.97 13.87 4.33
CA LEU A 456 20.31 12.56 3.81
C LEU A 456 21.41 12.76 2.76
N GLU A 457 22.67 12.63 3.17
CA GLU A 457 23.81 12.65 2.25
C GLU A 457 23.67 11.49 1.24
N LYS A 458 23.69 11.83 -0.05
CA LYS A 458 23.89 10.89 -1.16
C LYS A 458 25.35 10.39 -1.08
N GLU A 459 25.67 9.49 -0.15
CA GLU A 459 26.96 8.81 -0.18
C GLU A 459 26.95 7.66 -1.21
N ASN A 460 27.99 7.64 -2.03
CA ASN A 460 28.22 6.76 -3.19
C ASN A 460 27.88 5.28 -2.94
N ILE A 461 26.94 4.76 -3.73
CA ILE A 461 26.64 3.33 -3.83
C ILE A 461 26.94 2.88 -5.28
N PHE A 462 28.08 2.18 -5.40
CA PHE A 462 28.62 1.38 -6.52
C PHE A 462 29.20 2.09 -7.76
N ASP A 463 30.54 2.12 -7.80
CA ASP A 463 31.35 2.10 -9.02
C ASP A 463 31.11 0.79 -9.78
N LEU A 464 30.60 0.90 -11.01
CA LEU A 464 30.75 -0.09 -12.06
C LEU A 464 30.80 0.67 -13.39
N GLU A 465 32.02 1.08 -13.76
CA GLU A 465 32.34 1.53 -15.10
C GLU A 465 32.04 0.42 -16.10
N GLY A 466 31.02 0.63 -16.91
CA GLY A 466 30.61 -0.26 -17.99
C GLY A 466 29.79 0.53 -19.00
N ASN A 467 30.49 1.20 -19.91
CA ASN A 467 29.93 1.93 -21.04
C ASN A 467 29.00 1.00 -21.85
N MET A 468 27.70 1.29 -21.94
CA MET A 468 26.76 0.57 -22.82
C MET A 468 25.73 1.54 -23.46
N PRO A 469 25.28 1.24 -24.70
CA PRO A 469 24.88 2.24 -25.69
C PRO A 469 23.44 2.72 -25.53
N GLY A 470 23.19 3.92 -26.07
CA GLY A 470 21.92 4.61 -26.02
C GLY A 470 20.72 3.76 -26.46
N PHE A 471 19.73 3.67 -25.58
CA PHE A 471 18.40 3.17 -25.89
C PHE A 471 17.45 4.37 -26.02
N THR A 472 16.82 4.49 -27.19
CA THR A 472 15.76 5.44 -27.47
C THR A 472 14.46 5.03 -26.76
N PHE A 473 13.81 5.99 -26.12
CA PHE A 473 12.60 5.80 -25.30
C PHE A 473 11.34 5.58 -26.15
N PRO A 474 10.44 4.65 -25.78
CA PRO A 474 9.06 4.65 -26.25
C PRO A 474 8.25 5.80 -25.61
N ASN A 475 7.29 6.33 -26.38
CA ASN A 475 6.56 7.58 -26.19
C ASN A 475 5.52 7.64 -25.04
N ASP A 476 5.75 7.03 -23.87
CA ASP A 476 4.93 7.24 -22.67
C ASP A 476 5.67 6.75 -21.41
N PRO A 477 6.10 7.61 -20.47
CA PRO A 477 6.75 7.15 -19.24
C PRO A 477 5.68 6.62 -18.29
N GLY A 478 5.23 5.39 -18.54
CA GLY A 478 4.16 4.75 -17.78
C GLY A 478 4.55 4.58 -16.32
N TRP A 479 3.62 4.85 -15.41
CA TRP A 479 3.75 4.67 -13.96
C TRP A 479 4.39 3.33 -13.53
N GLU A 480 4.28 2.29 -14.37
CA GLU A 480 4.96 1.01 -14.21
C GLU A 480 6.50 1.12 -14.20
N GLN A 481 7.07 2.05 -14.97
CA GLN A 481 8.50 2.32 -14.96
C GLN A 481 8.93 2.97 -13.63
N PHE A 482 8.08 3.84 -13.07
CA PHE A 482 8.28 4.44 -11.75
C PHE A 482 8.16 3.43 -10.60
N THR A 483 7.18 2.53 -10.63
CA THR A 483 7.06 1.45 -9.64
C THR A 483 8.20 0.44 -9.75
N ASN A 484 8.66 0.14 -10.96
CA ASN A 484 9.83 -0.70 -11.19
C ASN A 484 11.12 -0.05 -10.68
N LEU A 485 11.30 1.27 -10.85
CA LEU A 485 12.44 2.03 -10.33
C LEU A 485 12.50 1.97 -8.79
N LEU A 486 11.38 2.22 -8.13
CA LEU A 486 11.24 2.13 -6.67
C LEU A 486 11.47 0.71 -6.13
N SER A 487 10.97 -0.29 -6.84
CA SER A 487 11.05 -1.68 -6.41
C SER A 487 12.43 -2.30 -6.67
N SER A 488 13.05 -2.00 -7.81
CA SER A 488 14.36 -2.55 -8.20
C SER A 488 15.53 -1.93 -7.44
N GLY A 489 15.35 -0.73 -6.85
CA GLY A 489 16.45 -0.01 -6.20
C GLY A 489 17.50 0.50 -7.18
N LEU A 490 17.17 0.57 -8.47
CA LEU A 490 18.01 1.07 -9.55
C LEU A 490 17.34 2.32 -10.14
N GLY A 491 18.02 3.46 -10.09
CA GLY A 491 17.83 4.49 -11.12
C GLY A 491 17.53 5.90 -10.64
N ASN A 492 18.24 6.82 -11.28
CA ASN A 492 18.15 8.26 -11.19
C ASN A 492 16.80 8.79 -11.74
N ILE A 493 16.19 9.75 -11.04
CA ILE A 493 14.84 10.30 -11.33
C ILE A 493 14.88 11.29 -12.52
N ASP A 494 16.08 11.69 -12.94
CA ASP A 494 16.30 12.68 -14.00
C ASP A 494 15.54 12.34 -15.29
N GLY A 495 15.36 11.07 -15.69
CA GLY A 495 14.60 10.73 -16.90
C GLY A 495 13.09 10.97 -16.83
N LEU A 496 12.51 11.13 -15.63
CA LEU A 496 11.09 11.46 -15.43
C LEU A 496 10.86 12.98 -15.37
N LEU A 497 11.92 13.74 -15.03
CA LEU A 497 11.89 15.19 -14.83
C LEU A 497 12.72 15.96 -15.87
N SER A 498 13.44 15.27 -16.77
CA SER A 498 14.30 15.89 -17.79
C SER A 498 13.43 16.58 -18.84
N TYR A 499 13.17 17.85 -18.58
CA TYR A 499 12.92 18.86 -19.59
C TYR A 499 14.20 19.02 -20.42
N ASP A 500 14.21 18.54 -21.65
CA ASP A 500 15.18 19.00 -22.64
C ASP A 500 14.83 20.45 -23.01
N SER A 501 15.51 21.38 -22.34
CA SER A 501 15.70 22.75 -22.82
C SER A 501 16.71 22.75 -23.97
N VAL A 502 16.32 22.20 -25.13
CA VAL A 502 17.10 22.47 -26.35
C VAL A 502 16.75 23.88 -26.82
N GLY A 503 17.71 24.76 -26.56
CA GLY A 503 17.62 26.21 -26.66
C GLY A 503 17.43 26.75 -28.07
N ASN A 504 16.87 27.94 -28.08
CA ASN A 504 16.95 28.90 -29.16
C ASN A 504 18.26 29.70 -28.98
N GLN A 505 19.23 29.52 -29.89
CA GLN A 505 20.25 30.50 -30.33
C GLN A 505 20.65 30.04 -31.76
N VAL A 506 20.24 30.70 -32.85
CA VAL A 506 20.83 31.94 -33.44
C VAL A 506 22.34 31.71 -33.61
N ILE A 507 22.92 31.39 -34.77
CA ILE A 507 22.82 31.85 -36.17
C ILE A 507 23.00 30.65 -37.10
#